data_AF-A0A4W2H2E1-F1
#
_entry.id   AF-A0A4W2H2E1-F1
#
_cell.length_a   1.000
_cell.length_b   1.000
_cell.length_c   1.000
_cell.angle_alpha   90.00
_cell.angle_beta   90.00
_cell.angle_gamma   90.00
#
_symmetry.space_group_name_H-M   'P 1'
#
loop_
_entity.id
_entity.type
_entity.pdbx_description
1 polymer ?
#
loop_
_entity_poly.entity_id
_entity_poly.type
_entity_poly.pdbx_seq_one_letter_code
_entity_poly.pdbx_strand_id
1 'polypeptide(L)' 'MGLSLLCALLVFAGVAPAEADILDLNEMVRQVTGKIPIFFYSHYGCYCRIGGQGQPRDATDCH' A
#
# COMPACT_ATOMS: atom_id res chain seq x y z
N MET A 1 -28.34 7.98 27.15
CA MET A 1 -27.36 9.05 26.84
C MET A 1 -25.91 8.57 27.03
N GLY A 2 -25.57 7.91 28.14
CA GLY A 2 -24.19 7.44 28.41
C GLY A 2 -23.71 6.24 27.57
N LEU A 3 -24.60 5.26 27.29
CA LEU A 3 -24.22 4.06 26.52
C LEU A 3 -23.78 4.40 25.08
N SER A 4 -24.49 5.31 24.41
CA SER A 4 -24.15 5.77 23.06
C SER A 4 -22.80 6.48 23.01
N LEU A 5 -22.45 7.25 24.05
CA LEU A 5 -21.17 7.93 24.14
C LEU A 5 -20.01 6.94 24.33
N LEU A 6 -20.22 5.94 25.17
CA LEU A 6 -19.27 4.85 25.41
C LEU A 6 -19.01 4.04 24.14
N CYS A 7 -20.07 3.69 23.40
CA CYS A 7 -19.95 3.03 22.10
C CYS A 7 -19.17 3.89 21.09
N ALA A 8 -19.45 5.20 21.02
CA ALA A 8 -18.73 6.09 20.12
C ALA A 8 -17.23 6.16 20.45
N LEU A 9 -16.86 6.30 21.74
CA LEU A 9 -15.46 6.35 22.18
C LEU A 9 -14.70 5.07 21.85
N LEU A 10 -15.33 3.90 21.99
CA LEU A 10 -14.71 2.61 21.63
C LEU A 10 -14.46 2.48 20.13
N VAL A 11 -15.38 2.97 19.30
CA VAL A 11 -15.20 2.99 17.84
C VAL A 11 -14.05 3.90 17.42
N PHE A 12 -13.95 5.10 18.00
CA PHE A 12 -12.85 6.02 17.69
C PHE A 12 -11.49 5.53 18.22
N ALA A 13 -11.46 4.85 19.39
CA ALA A 13 -10.22 4.29 19.94
C ALA A 13 -9.69 3.08 19.15
N GLY A 14 -10.57 2.36 18.43
CA GLY A 14 -10.19 1.19 17.63
C GLY A 14 -9.74 1.51 16.21
N VAL A 15 -9.99 2.72 15.72
CA VAL A 15 -9.56 3.15 14.38
C VAL A 15 -8.18 3.80 14.50
N ALA A 16 -7.14 2.99 14.41
CA ALA A 16 -5.81 3.49 14.05
C ALA A 16 -5.85 3.81 12.55
N PRO A 17 -5.70 5.08 12.12
CA PRO A 17 -5.55 5.35 10.71
C PRO A 17 -4.24 4.70 10.26
N ALA A 18 -4.33 3.74 9.35
CA ALA A 18 -3.18 3.22 8.65
C ALA A 18 -2.81 4.26 7.59
N GLU A 19 -1.97 5.21 8.00
CA GLU A 19 -1.32 6.14 7.07
C GLU A 19 -0.36 5.28 6.23
N ALA A 20 -0.68 5.05 4.96
CA ALA A 20 0.21 4.36 4.04
C ALA A 20 0.86 5.37 3.12
N ASP A 21 2.18 5.54 3.23
CA ASP A 21 2.95 6.40 2.34
C ASP A 21 3.87 5.57 1.41
N ILE A 22 4.40 6.23 0.38
CA ILE A 22 5.38 5.67 -0.54
C ILE A 22 6.63 5.15 0.20
N LEU A 23 7.02 5.78 1.31
CA LEU A 23 8.15 5.31 2.12
C LEU A 23 7.87 3.95 2.76
N ASP A 24 6.66 3.72 3.27
CA ASP A 24 6.26 2.43 3.85
C ASP A 24 6.24 1.34 2.79
N LEU A 25 5.67 1.63 1.61
CA LEU A 25 5.70 0.72 0.47
C LEU A 25 7.13 0.38 0.06
N ASN A 26 8.01 1.38 0.03
CA ASN A 26 9.40 1.21 -0.35
C ASN A 26 10.12 0.26 0.62
N GLU A 27 9.87 0.41 1.92
CA GLU A 27 10.43 -0.45 2.96
C GLU A 27 9.86 -1.87 2.90
N MET A 28 8.54 -2.03 2.77
CA MET A 28 7.90 -3.36 2.67
C MET A 28 8.44 -4.17 1.50
N VAL A 29 8.49 -3.58 0.30
CA VAL A 29 8.99 -4.30 -0.89
C VAL A 29 10.48 -4.60 -0.74
N ARG A 30 11.27 -3.70 -0.14
CA ARG A 30 12.68 -3.96 0.16
C ARG A 30 12.85 -5.13 1.13
N GLN A 31 12.05 -5.20 2.20
CA GLN A 31 12.11 -6.28 3.18
C GLN A 31 11.77 -7.64 2.57
N VAL A 32 10.72 -7.71 1.74
CA VAL A 32 10.26 -8.97 1.16
C VAL A 32 11.12 -9.43 -0.03
N THR A 33 11.59 -8.50 -0.86
CA THR A 33 12.27 -8.84 -2.13
C THR A 33 13.78 -8.60 -2.13
N GLY A 34 14.30 -7.86 -1.15
CA GLY A 34 15.70 -7.40 -1.10
C GLY A 34 16.06 -6.33 -2.14
N LYS A 35 15.11 -5.87 -2.96
CA LYS A 35 15.33 -4.89 -4.02
C LYS A 35 14.85 -3.52 -3.59
N ILE A 36 15.52 -2.46 -4.06
CA ILE A 36 15.11 -1.08 -3.80
C ILE A 36 14.02 -0.68 -4.83
N PRO A 37 12.76 -0.48 -4.42
CA PRO A 37 11.63 -0.36 -5.34
C PRO A 37 11.73 0.75 -6.36
N ILE A 38 12.25 1.91 -5.96
CA ILE A 38 12.41 3.05 -6.87
C ILE A 38 13.34 2.74 -8.05
N PHE A 39 14.31 1.82 -7.89
CA PHE A 39 15.25 1.46 -8.96
C PHE A 39 14.80 0.23 -9.77
N PHE A 40 14.08 -0.70 -9.15
CA PHE A 40 13.75 -1.99 -9.78
C PHE A 40 12.33 -2.07 -10.32
N TYR A 41 11.37 -1.38 -9.69
CA TYR A 41 9.95 -1.56 -9.99
C TYR A 41 9.27 -0.31 -10.58
N SER A 42 9.79 0.89 -10.34
CA SER A 42 9.19 2.16 -10.80
C SER A 42 8.93 2.29 -12.31
N HIS A 43 9.65 1.51 -13.11
CA HIS A 43 9.52 1.45 -14.58
C HIS A 43 9.38 -0.01 -15.06
N TYR A 44 8.95 -0.92 -14.19
CA TYR A 44 8.80 -2.32 -14.53
C TYR A 44 7.44 -2.57 -15.18
N GLY A 45 7.45 -3.21 -16.35
CA GLY A 45 6.23 -3.64 -17.02
C GLY A 45 5.29 -2.50 -17.40
N CYS A 46 4.02 -2.84 -17.51
CA CYS A 46 2.95 -1.94 -17.89
C CYS A 46 2.34 -1.26 -16.66
N TYR A 47 2.23 -1.92 -15.52
CA TYR A 47 1.41 -1.50 -14.37
C TYR A 47 2.19 -1.12 -13.12
N CYS A 48 3.43 -1.59 -12.91
CA CYS A 48 4.26 -1.12 -11.78
C CYS A 48 4.80 0.31 -11.95
N ARG A 49 4.18 1.12 -12.80
CA ARG A 49 4.52 2.52 -13.10
C ARG A 49 3.26 3.39 -13.17
N ILE A 50 3.44 4.70 -13.17
CA ILE A 50 2.33 5.64 -13.35
C ILE A 50 1.75 5.51 -14.77
N GLY A 51 0.42 5.39 -14.86
CA GLY A 51 -0.33 5.43 -16.13
C GLY A 51 -0.43 4.11 -16.88
N GLY A 52 -0.43 2.97 -16.18
CA GLY A 52 -0.29 1.66 -16.80
C GLY A 52 -1.37 1.26 -17.81
N GLN A 53 -0.92 0.72 -18.95
CA GLN A 53 -1.73 0.26 -20.09
C GLN A 53 -1.02 -0.89 -20.81
N GLY A 54 -1.79 -1.86 -21.34
CA GLY A 54 -1.28 -2.98 -22.13
C GLY A 54 -1.42 -4.35 -21.43
N GLN A 55 -0.75 -5.37 -21.98
CA GLN A 55 -0.72 -6.71 -21.39
C GLN A 55 0.33 -6.75 -20.26
N PRO A 56 0.00 -7.27 -19.06
CA PRO A 56 0.96 -7.47 -17.98
C PRO A 56 2.20 -8.25 -18.46
N ARG A 57 3.38 -7.80 -18.07
CA ARG A 57 4.65 -8.45 -18.44
C ARG A 57 4.78 -9.85 -17.86
N ASP A 58 4.43 -10.01 -16.59
CA ASP A 58 4.45 -11.25 -15.83
C ASP A 58 3.59 -11.09 -14.57
N ALA A 59 3.58 -12.10 -13.69
CA ALA A 59 2.78 -12.10 -12.46
C ALA A 59 3.06 -10.92 -11.51
N THR A 60 4.26 -10.34 -11.57
CA THR A 60 4.62 -9.16 -10.76
C THR A 60 3.91 -7.89 -11.24
N ASP A 61 3.59 -7.85 -12.53
CA ASP A 61 3.00 -6.69 -13.24
C ASP A 61 1.49 -6.86 -13.48
N CYS A 62 0.88 -7.88 -12.88
CA CYS A 62 -0.56 -8.12 -12.97
C CYS A 62 -1.34 -7.11 -12.12
N HIS A 63 -2.47 -6.65 -12.65
CA HIS A 63 -3.47 -5.85 -11.93
C HIS A 63 -4.52 -6.75 -11.26
#